data_AF-A0A350W027-F1
#
_entry.id   AF-A0A350W027-F1
#
_cell.length_a   1.000
_cell.length_b   1.000
_cell.length_c   1.000
_cell.angle_alpha   90.00
_cell.angle_beta   90.00
_cell.angle_gamma   90.00
#
_symmetry.space_group_name_H-M   'P 1'
#
loop_
_entity.id
_entity.type
_entity.pdbx_description
1 polymer ?
#
loop_
_entity_poly.entity_id
_entity_poly.type
_entity_poly.pdbx_seq_one_letter_code
_entity_poly.pdbx_strand_id
1 'polypeptide(L)'
;MTTNEIIEKLRDMPVDKMGPAEGVIVSCAVWEYNILSSDNAQKEELGKLIVSKAEQMKEAEATVDGFEYPSAQNLLYTAFAITGDEEYKNIITALEKSDKNMGLAFDMNYETYFGGKEHYHAITVRFAALKEQDRDEMQEALFMLSLVDAIAAIAQPVYELYRSLVDIFRDELKKLVNAAWQRVNRMPAGVGAEHVPLFCNQEANEVMSLALLKACALKVVLAEKYEAYIA
;
A
#
# COMPACT_ATOMS: atom_id res chain seq x y z
N MET A 1 7.09 -4.83 12.38
CA MET A 1 8.02 -5.63 11.55
C MET A 1 9.33 -4.86 11.36
N THR A 2 10.48 -5.48 11.59
CA THR A 2 11.81 -4.84 11.44
C THR A 2 12.28 -4.86 9.99
N THR A 3 13.25 -4.01 9.64
CA THR A 3 13.88 -4.00 8.30
C THR A 3 14.45 -5.38 7.92
N ASN A 4 15.02 -6.12 8.88
CA ASN A 4 15.55 -7.47 8.63
C ASN A 4 14.44 -8.48 8.32
N GLU A 5 13.32 -8.43 9.04
CA GLU A 5 12.15 -9.27 8.75
C GLU A 5 11.57 -8.96 7.36
N ILE A 6 11.57 -7.68 6.96
CA ILE A 6 11.16 -7.26 5.60
C ILE A 6 12.09 -7.86 4.55
N ILE A 7 13.40 -7.78 4.75
CA ILE A 7 14.41 -8.34 3.85
C ILE A 7 14.23 -9.85 3.72
N GLU A 8 14.04 -10.57 4.82
CA GLU A 8 13.81 -12.02 4.82
C GLU A 8 12.53 -12.38 4.07
N LYS A 9 11.40 -11.74 4.39
CA LYS A 9 10.13 -11.98 3.69
C LYS A 9 10.21 -11.66 2.21
N LEU A 10 10.84 -10.55 1.83
CA LEU A 10 11.01 -10.20 0.41
C LEU A 10 11.90 -11.21 -0.30
N ARG A 11 12.92 -11.74 0.34
CA ARG A 11 13.83 -12.75 -0.23
C ARG A 11 13.07 -14.05 -0.55
N ASP A 12 12.24 -14.49 0.37
CA ASP A 12 11.48 -15.75 0.27
C ASP A 12 10.19 -15.61 -0.55
N MET A 13 9.79 -14.37 -0.88
CA MET A 13 8.58 -14.08 -1.66
C MET A 13 8.63 -14.76 -3.05
N PRO A 14 7.62 -15.57 -3.42
CA PRO A 14 7.51 -16.14 -4.76
C PRO A 14 7.15 -15.07 -5.80
N VAL A 15 7.63 -15.24 -7.04
CA VAL A 15 7.28 -14.36 -8.18
C VAL A 15 6.22 -14.96 -9.09
N ASP A 16 5.93 -16.25 -8.95
CA ASP A 16 4.90 -16.98 -9.71
C ASP A 16 3.49 -16.81 -9.12
N LYS A 17 3.39 -16.35 -7.87
CA LYS A 17 2.14 -16.16 -7.14
C LYS A 17 2.12 -14.76 -6.53
N MET A 18 1.83 -13.74 -7.34
CA MET A 18 1.80 -12.33 -6.91
C MET A 18 0.41 -11.94 -6.40
N GLY A 19 -0.05 -12.61 -5.35
CA GLY A 19 -1.34 -12.35 -4.72
C GLY A 19 -1.29 -11.18 -3.72
N PRO A 20 -2.38 -10.97 -2.96
CA PRO A 20 -2.45 -9.91 -1.97
C PRO A 20 -1.38 -10.00 -0.87
N ALA A 21 -0.99 -11.22 -0.46
CA ALA A 21 0.03 -11.43 0.56
C ALA A 21 1.42 -10.92 0.10
N GLU A 22 1.80 -11.22 -1.15
CA GLU A 22 3.01 -10.71 -1.77
C GLU A 22 2.92 -9.19 -1.97
N GLY A 23 1.73 -8.68 -2.31
CA GLY A 23 1.43 -7.26 -2.34
C GLY A 23 1.75 -6.55 -1.01
N VAL A 24 1.37 -7.14 0.13
CA VAL A 24 1.69 -6.58 1.46
C VAL A 24 3.20 -6.58 1.72
N ILE A 25 3.93 -7.63 1.32
CA ILE A 25 5.40 -7.70 1.46
C ILE A 25 6.06 -6.60 0.64
N VAL A 26 5.66 -6.42 -0.62
CA VAL A 26 6.17 -5.36 -1.50
C VAL A 26 5.83 -3.98 -0.96
N SER A 27 4.59 -3.79 -0.48
CA SER A 27 4.16 -2.54 0.14
C SER A 27 5.04 -2.17 1.34
N CYS A 28 5.44 -3.14 2.17
CA CYS A 28 6.40 -2.93 3.25
C CYS A 28 7.79 -2.57 2.72
N ALA A 29 8.32 -3.37 1.79
CA ALA A 29 9.68 -3.20 1.27
C ALA A 29 9.89 -1.85 0.58
N VAL A 30 8.96 -1.43 -0.26
CA VAL A 30 9.01 -0.14 -0.95
C VAL A 30 8.94 1.01 0.05
N TRP A 31 8.03 0.92 1.03
CA TRP A 31 7.91 1.94 2.06
C TRP A 31 9.20 2.08 2.88
N GLU A 32 9.70 0.96 3.40
CA GLU A 32 10.92 0.90 4.21
C GLU A 32 12.13 1.45 3.43
N TYR A 33 12.31 1.02 2.18
CA TYR A 33 13.38 1.52 1.32
C TYR A 33 13.34 3.05 1.17
N ASN A 34 12.15 3.63 1.01
CA ASN A 34 11.97 5.06 0.81
C ASN A 34 12.24 5.89 2.07
N ILE A 35 11.96 5.36 3.27
CA ILE A 35 12.16 6.09 4.53
C ILE A 35 13.57 5.93 5.12
N LEU A 36 14.28 4.85 4.79
CA LEU A 36 15.66 4.64 5.25
C LEU A 36 16.59 5.73 4.73
N SER A 37 17.55 6.16 5.56
CA SER A 37 18.57 7.12 5.18
C SER A 37 19.57 6.52 4.17
N SER A 38 20.16 7.35 3.33
CA SER A 38 21.09 6.91 2.26
C SER A 38 22.37 6.26 2.78
N ASP A 39 22.79 6.56 4.01
CA ASP A 39 23.95 5.99 4.70
C ASP A 39 23.64 4.69 5.46
N ASN A 40 22.37 4.25 5.49
CA ASN A 40 21.98 3.02 6.15
C ASN A 40 22.35 1.79 5.29
N ALA A 41 23.17 0.89 5.84
CA ALA A 41 23.60 -0.34 5.17
C ALA A 41 22.43 -1.27 4.78
N GLN A 42 21.36 -1.29 5.57
CA GLN A 42 20.16 -2.08 5.26
C GLN A 42 19.39 -1.51 4.06
N LYS A 43 19.47 -0.20 3.78
CA LYS A 43 18.90 0.39 2.56
C LYS A 43 19.60 -0.13 1.32
N GLU A 44 20.92 -0.27 1.38
CA GLU A 44 21.70 -0.84 0.28
C GLU A 44 21.35 -2.31 0.03
N GLU A 45 21.27 -3.12 1.09
CA GLU A 45 20.86 -4.53 0.99
C GLU A 45 19.44 -4.67 0.44
N LEU A 46 18.49 -3.93 1.01
CA LEU A 46 17.09 -3.93 0.57
C LEU A 46 16.97 -3.47 -0.89
N GLY A 47 17.70 -2.43 -1.29
CA GLY A 47 17.72 -1.94 -2.68
C GLY A 47 18.22 -3.00 -3.66
N LYS A 48 19.30 -3.72 -3.34
CA LYS A 48 19.81 -4.83 -4.16
C LYS A 48 18.78 -5.95 -4.28
N LEU A 49 18.10 -6.27 -3.18
CA LEU A 49 17.07 -7.32 -3.17
C LEU A 49 15.84 -6.93 -3.97
N ILE A 50 15.38 -5.67 -3.86
CA ILE A 50 14.30 -5.10 -4.66
C ILE A 50 14.61 -5.26 -6.15
N VAL A 51 15.79 -4.83 -6.60
CA VAL A 51 16.21 -4.98 -8.00
C VAL A 51 16.26 -6.45 -8.40
N SER A 52 16.86 -7.31 -7.58
CA SER A 52 16.95 -8.76 -7.88
C SER A 52 15.58 -9.43 -8.04
N LYS A 53 14.59 -9.05 -7.23
CA LYS A 53 13.22 -9.56 -7.36
C LYS A 53 12.49 -8.94 -8.55
N ALA A 54 12.68 -7.66 -8.81
CA ALA A 54 12.11 -6.99 -9.97
C ALA A 54 12.63 -7.59 -11.30
N GLU A 55 13.90 -7.98 -11.38
CA GLU A 55 14.44 -8.73 -12.53
C GLU A 55 13.71 -10.06 -12.74
N GLN A 56 13.49 -10.83 -11.66
CA GLN A 56 12.71 -12.07 -11.73
C GLN A 56 11.26 -11.84 -12.19
N MET A 57 10.68 -10.69 -11.86
CA MET A 57 9.33 -10.31 -12.28
C MET A 57 9.26 -9.95 -13.77
N LYS A 58 10.34 -9.46 -14.39
CA LYS A 58 10.36 -9.15 -15.84
C LYS A 58 10.00 -10.36 -16.69
N GLU A 59 10.39 -11.55 -16.23
CA GLU A 59 10.14 -12.83 -16.91
C GLU A 59 8.82 -13.50 -16.49
N ALA A 60 8.13 -12.98 -15.46
CA ALA A 60 6.95 -13.60 -14.87
C ALA A 60 5.64 -12.93 -15.32
N GLU A 61 4.74 -13.70 -15.92
CA GLU A 61 3.41 -13.23 -16.38
C GLU A 61 2.37 -13.05 -15.24
N ALA A 62 2.76 -12.82 -13.98
CA ALA A 62 1.81 -12.92 -12.87
C ALA A 62 0.79 -11.77 -12.85
N THR A 63 -0.50 -12.16 -12.88
CA THR A 63 -1.67 -11.32 -12.66
C THR A 63 -1.96 -11.14 -11.18
N VAL A 64 -2.42 -9.95 -10.77
CA VAL A 64 -2.96 -9.72 -9.42
C VAL A 64 -4.44 -10.11 -9.40
N ASP A 65 -4.90 -10.76 -8.32
CA ASP A 65 -6.30 -11.15 -8.11
C ASP A 65 -7.11 -10.01 -7.47
N GLY A 66 -7.34 -8.91 -8.20
CA GLY A 66 -8.28 -7.85 -7.81
C GLY A 66 -7.73 -6.41 -7.77
N PHE A 67 -8.64 -5.42 -7.91
CA PHE A 67 -8.31 -3.98 -8.00
C PHE A 67 -7.98 -3.35 -6.64
N GLU A 68 -8.45 -3.97 -5.57
CA GLU A 68 -8.58 -3.34 -4.25
C GLU A 68 -7.34 -3.55 -3.38
N TYR A 69 -6.37 -4.33 -3.84
CA TYR A 69 -5.28 -4.83 -3.03
C TYR A 69 -3.93 -4.24 -3.43
N PRO A 70 -2.93 -4.25 -2.52
CA PRO A 70 -1.58 -3.82 -2.84
C PRO A 70 -0.98 -4.67 -3.96
N SER A 71 -0.30 -4.02 -4.90
CA SER A 71 0.30 -4.70 -6.04
C SER A 71 1.75 -5.08 -5.76
N ALA A 72 2.10 -6.36 -5.94
CA ALA A 72 3.50 -6.78 -5.93
C ALA A 72 4.30 -6.16 -7.10
N GLN A 73 3.63 -5.78 -8.19
CA GLN A 73 4.25 -5.14 -9.34
C GLN A 73 4.75 -3.72 -9.05
N ASN A 74 4.36 -3.12 -7.92
CA ASN A 74 4.91 -1.83 -7.47
C ASN A 74 6.43 -1.88 -7.24
N LEU A 75 7.00 -3.08 -7.06
CA LEU A 75 8.43 -3.29 -6.94
C LEU A 75 9.19 -2.80 -8.19
N LEU A 76 8.58 -2.90 -9.38
CA LEU A 76 9.17 -2.47 -10.65
C LEU A 76 9.45 -0.96 -10.68
N TYR A 77 8.56 -0.12 -10.12
CA TYR A 77 8.80 1.34 -10.04
C TYR A 77 10.00 1.67 -9.16
N THR A 78 10.15 0.95 -8.05
CA THR A 78 11.26 1.20 -7.14
C THR A 78 12.57 0.70 -7.75
N ALA A 79 12.56 -0.44 -8.44
CA ALA A 79 13.71 -0.90 -9.21
C ALA A 79 14.11 0.09 -10.31
N PHE A 80 13.14 0.62 -11.07
CA PHE A 80 13.37 1.70 -12.03
C PHE A 80 14.00 2.93 -11.38
N ALA A 81 13.49 3.38 -10.23
CA ALA A 81 14.04 4.54 -9.52
C ALA A 81 15.48 4.32 -9.01
N ILE A 82 15.83 3.07 -8.68
CA ILE A 82 17.18 2.68 -8.23
C ILE A 82 18.16 2.64 -9.41
N THR A 83 17.77 2.02 -10.52
CA THR A 83 18.70 1.67 -11.61
C THR A 83 18.70 2.67 -12.77
N GLY A 84 17.57 3.36 -12.99
CA GLY A 84 17.33 4.14 -14.20
C GLY A 84 17.18 3.30 -15.47
N ASP A 85 17.00 1.98 -15.34
CA ASP A 85 16.90 1.07 -16.49
C ASP A 85 15.52 1.21 -17.17
N GLU A 86 15.52 1.70 -18.41
CA GLU A 86 14.32 1.92 -19.22
C GLU A 86 13.59 0.61 -19.57
N GLU A 87 14.21 -0.56 -19.43
CA GLU A 87 13.51 -1.83 -19.57
C GLU A 87 12.36 -1.96 -18.56
N TYR A 88 12.56 -1.53 -17.31
CA TYR A 88 11.49 -1.51 -16.30
C TYR A 88 10.32 -0.63 -16.74
N LYS A 89 10.59 0.55 -17.29
CA LYS A 89 9.55 1.44 -17.79
C LYS A 89 8.77 0.80 -18.95
N ASN A 90 9.47 0.12 -19.87
CA ASN A 90 8.82 -0.58 -20.97
C ASN A 90 7.89 -1.68 -20.47
N ILE A 91 8.33 -2.46 -19.49
CA ILE A 91 7.54 -3.53 -18.87
C ILE A 91 6.33 -2.95 -18.12
N ILE A 92 6.53 -1.94 -17.28
CA ILE A 92 5.45 -1.24 -16.57
C ILE A 92 4.41 -0.71 -17.56
N THR A 93 4.85 -0.06 -18.64
CA THR A 93 3.96 0.46 -19.69
C THR A 93 3.19 -0.66 -20.39
N ALA A 94 3.83 -1.81 -20.62
CA ALA A 94 3.16 -2.97 -21.20
C ALA A 94 2.11 -3.58 -20.24
N LEU A 95 2.42 -3.62 -18.94
CA LEU A 95 1.49 -4.09 -17.90
C LEU A 95 0.29 -3.16 -17.77
N GLU A 96 0.50 -1.84 -17.75
CA GLU A 96 -0.59 -0.85 -17.68
C GLU A 96 -1.54 -0.94 -18.88
N LYS A 97 -1.00 -1.17 -20.09
CA LYS A 97 -1.80 -1.33 -21.31
C LYS A 97 -2.43 -2.71 -21.46
N SER A 98 -2.09 -3.65 -20.60
CA SER A 98 -2.62 -5.00 -20.69
C SER A 98 -4.04 -5.05 -20.12
N ASP A 99 -4.81 -6.08 -20.51
CA ASP A 99 -6.11 -6.33 -19.88
C ASP A 99 -5.99 -6.91 -18.45
N LYS A 100 -4.75 -7.10 -17.96
CA LYS A 100 -4.48 -7.65 -16.64
C LYS A 100 -4.59 -6.54 -15.59
N ASN A 101 -5.24 -6.87 -14.49
CA ASN A 101 -5.41 -5.94 -13.38
C ASN A 101 -4.13 -5.89 -12.52
N MET A 102 -3.59 -4.69 -12.34
CA MET A 102 -2.38 -4.45 -11.56
C MET A 102 -2.65 -3.80 -10.20
N GLY A 103 -3.88 -3.36 -9.91
CA GLY A 103 -4.26 -2.68 -8.66
C GLY A 103 -4.08 -1.17 -8.68
N LEU A 104 -4.91 -0.44 -7.94
CA LEU A 104 -5.01 1.03 -8.05
C LEU A 104 -3.75 1.80 -7.61
N ALA A 105 -2.97 1.27 -6.67
CA ALA A 105 -1.70 1.87 -6.29
C ALA A 105 -0.65 1.74 -7.41
N PHE A 106 -0.72 0.69 -8.23
CA PHE A 106 0.15 0.54 -9.40
C PHE A 106 -0.21 1.58 -10.47
N ASP A 107 -1.50 1.73 -10.78
CA ASP A 107 -1.99 2.71 -11.75
C ASP A 107 -1.65 4.15 -11.31
N MET A 108 -1.74 4.42 -9.99
CA MET A 108 -1.34 5.70 -9.42
C MET A 108 0.15 5.99 -9.59
N ASN A 109 1.01 4.99 -9.37
CA ASN A 109 2.44 5.12 -9.62
C ASN A 109 2.73 5.34 -11.11
N TYR A 110 2.02 4.66 -12.01
CA TYR A 110 2.15 4.87 -13.45
C TYR A 110 1.91 6.33 -13.83
N GLU A 111 0.77 6.88 -13.39
CA GLU A 111 0.39 8.26 -13.66
C GLU A 111 1.41 9.26 -13.11
N THR A 112 1.99 8.97 -11.94
CA THR A 112 3.02 9.82 -11.33
C THR A 112 4.38 9.74 -12.01
N TYR A 113 4.86 8.54 -12.35
CA TYR A 113 6.19 8.36 -12.91
C TYR A 113 6.25 8.66 -14.42
N PHE A 114 5.22 8.23 -15.16
CA PHE A 114 5.24 8.16 -16.63
C PHE A 114 4.07 8.87 -17.31
N GLY A 115 2.96 9.07 -16.60
CA GLY A 115 1.70 9.54 -17.17
C GLY A 115 1.59 11.04 -17.45
N GLY A 116 0.48 11.41 -18.09
CA GLY A 116 0.09 12.77 -18.50
C GLY A 116 -0.96 13.43 -17.59
N LYS A 117 -1.25 12.84 -16.41
CA LYS A 117 -2.23 13.28 -15.39
C LYS A 117 -3.71 13.02 -15.73
N GLU A 118 -4.01 12.32 -16.81
CA GLU A 118 -5.38 12.19 -17.30
C GLU A 118 -6.19 11.13 -16.53
N HIS A 119 -5.53 10.15 -15.90
CA HIS A 119 -6.22 9.04 -15.24
C HIS A 119 -6.27 9.11 -13.71
N TYR A 120 -5.63 10.11 -13.08
CA TYR A 120 -5.73 10.29 -11.61
C TYR A 120 -7.19 10.32 -11.13
N HIS A 121 -8.06 11.05 -11.84
CA HIS A 121 -9.46 11.18 -11.46
C HIS A 121 -10.20 9.84 -11.55
N ALA A 122 -9.93 9.04 -12.59
CA ALA A 122 -10.53 7.72 -12.75
C ALA A 122 -10.15 6.79 -11.59
N ILE A 123 -8.88 6.83 -11.14
CA ILE A 123 -8.41 6.05 -9.99
C ILE A 123 -9.14 6.47 -8.70
N THR A 124 -9.30 7.77 -8.44
CA THR A 124 -10.06 8.27 -7.29
C THR A 124 -11.53 7.85 -7.32
N VAL A 125 -12.18 7.93 -8.49
CA VAL A 125 -13.56 7.46 -8.68
C VAL A 125 -13.66 5.97 -8.40
N ARG A 126 -12.66 5.18 -8.81
CA ARG A 126 -12.64 3.74 -8.55
C ARG A 126 -12.54 3.45 -7.06
N PHE A 127 -11.66 4.11 -6.30
CA PHE A 127 -11.62 3.98 -4.84
C PHE A 127 -12.97 4.33 -4.19
N ALA A 128 -13.65 5.39 -4.65
CA ALA A 128 -14.97 5.76 -4.15
C ALA A 128 -16.04 4.70 -4.46
N ALA A 129 -15.97 4.04 -5.62
CA ALA A 129 -16.88 2.95 -5.96
C ALA A 129 -16.60 1.68 -5.14
N LEU A 130 -15.32 1.38 -4.88
CA LEU A 130 -14.93 0.26 -4.04
C LEU A 130 -15.41 0.44 -2.59
N LYS A 131 -15.40 1.67 -2.06
CA LYS A 131 -15.91 2.01 -0.71
C LYS A 131 -17.29 1.41 -0.40
N GLU A 132 -18.16 1.28 -1.40
CA GLU A 132 -19.55 0.84 -1.24
C GLU A 132 -19.73 -0.70 -1.31
N GLN A 133 -18.64 -1.46 -1.53
CA GLN A 133 -18.69 -2.92 -1.56
C GLN A 133 -18.66 -3.53 -0.16
N ASP A 134 -19.39 -4.65 0.00
CA ASP A 134 -19.30 -5.48 1.20
C ASP A 134 -18.03 -6.32 1.14
N ARG A 135 -17.16 -6.17 2.14
CA ARG A 135 -15.83 -6.80 2.23
C ARG A 135 -15.71 -7.56 3.54
N ASP A 136 -15.01 -8.70 3.50
CA ASP A 136 -14.54 -9.32 4.73
C ASP A 136 -13.42 -8.49 5.41
N GLU A 137 -13.08 -8.83 6.64
CA GLU A 137 -12.10 -8.08 7.44
C GLU A 137 -10.71 -7.99 6.77
N MET A 138 -10.27 -9.05 6.05
CA MET A 138 -8.97 -9.05 5.36
C MET A 138 -9.03 -8.19 4.10
N GLN A 139 -10.09 -8.32 3.31
CA GLN A 139 -10.30 -7.50 2.12
C GLN A 139 -10.35 -6.01 2.48
N GLU A 140 -11.01 -5.66 3.58
CA GLU A 140 -11.08 -4.29 4.09
C GLU A 140 -9.71 -3.76 4.53
N ALA A 141 -8.90 -4.58 5.22
CA ALA A 141 -7.54 -4.21 5.58
C ALA A 141 -6.63 -3.99 4.35
N LEU A 142 -6.73 -4.86 3.34
CA LEU A 142 -5.99 -4.73 2.09
C LEU A 142 -6.42 -3.50 1.29
N PHE A 143 -7.72 -3.18 1.27
CA PHE A 143 -8.26 -1.95 0.69
C PHE A 143 -7.65 -0.71 1.34
N MET A 144 -7.64 -0.66 2.68
CA MET A 144 -7.05 0.46 3.43
C MET A 144 -5.56 0.62 3.14
N LEU A 145 -4.82 -0.50 3.02
CA LEU A 145 -3.40 -0.48 2.65
C LEU A 145 -3.18 0.02 1.21
N SER A 146 -3.97 -0.47 0.25
CA SER A 146 -3.89 -0.02 -1.14
C SER A 146 -4.21 1.48 -1.28
N LEU A 147 -5.19 1.96 -0.53
CA LEU A 147 -5.56 3.39 -0.51
C LEU A 147 -4.43 4.27 0.03
N VAL A 148 -3.79 3.90 1.14
CA VAL A 148 -2.66 4.69 1.67
C VAL A 148 -1.43 4.60 0.77
N ASP A 149 -1.20 3.48 0.08
CA ASP A 149 -0.14 3.37 -0.92
C ASP A 149 -0.38 4.29 -2.12
N ALA A 150 -1.64 4.40 -2.58
CA ALA A 150 -2.01 5.38 -3.61
C ALA A 150 -1.83 6.83 -3.13
N ILE A 151 -2.16 7.13 -1.86
CA ILE A 151 -1.90 8.45 -1.25
C ILE A 151 -0.40 8.75 -1.19
N ALA A 152 0.45 7.75 -0.96
CA ALA A 152 1.91 7.92 -0.98
C ALA A 152 2.45 8.19 -2.40
N ALA A 153 1.80 7.61 -3.42
CA ALA A 153 2.25 7.68 -4.81
C ALA A 153 1.77 8.93 -5.57
N ILE A 154 0.67 9.57 -5.18
CA ILE A 154 0.09 10.69 -5.94
C ILE A 154 0.95 11.96 -5.90
N ALA A 155 1.10 12.62 -7.05
CA ALA A 155 1.90 13.84 -7.17
C ALA A 155 1.20 15.08 -6.56
N GLN A 156 1.99 15.95 -5.90
CA GLN A 156 1.52 17.19 -5.25
C GLN A 156 0.68 18.15 -6.12
N PRO A 157 0.90 18.31 -7.44
CA PRO A 157 0.09 19.23 -8.25
C PRO A 157 -1.40 18.84 -8.36
N VAL A 158 -1.77 17.65 -7.89
CA VAL A 158 -3.14 17.11 -7.97
C VAL A 158 -3.80 17.09 -6.59
N TYR A 159 -3.59 18.18 -5.83
CA TYR A 159 -3.99 18.29 -4.43
C TYR A 159 -5.46 17.96 -4.16
N GLU A 160 -6.37 18.30 -5.08
CA GLU A 160 -7.80 17.99 -4.94
C GLU A 160 -8.06 16.48 -4.91
N LEU A 161 -7.40 15.72 -5.79
CA LEU A 161 -7.53 14.26 -5.82
C LEU A 161 -6.80 13.63 -4.63
N TYR A 162 -5.64 14.15 -4.25
CA TYR A 162 -4.97 13.76 -3.00
C TYR A 162 -5.90 13.90 -1.79
N ARG A 163 -6.55 15.07 -1.66
CA ARG A 163 -7.47 15.34 -0.56
C ARG A 163 -8.66 14.39 -0.58
N SER A 164 -9.21 14.10 -1.76
CA SER A 164 -10.30 13.14 -1.91
C SER A 164 -9.91 11.75 -1.40
N LEU A 165 -8.71 11.25 -1.73
CA LEU A 165 -8.24 9.95 -1.22
C LEU A 165 -8.04 9.96 0.30
N VAL A 166 -7.49 11.06 0.84
CA VAL A 166 -7.33 11.26 2.29
C VAL A 166 -8.68 11.26 3.01
N ASP A 167 -9.70 11.90 2.43
CA ASP A 167 -11.04 11.94 3.01
C ASP A 167 -11.70 10.56 2.99
N ILE A 168 -11.53 9.79 1.90
CA ILE A 168 -11.99 8.38 1.83
C ILE A 168 -11.33 7.55 2.94
N PHE A 169 -10.01 7.63 3.10
CA PHE A 169 -9.28 6.85 4.11
C PHE A 169 -9.76 7.18 5.53
N ARG A 170 -9.94 8.48 5.82
CA ARG A 170 -10.39 8.94 7.14
C ARG A 170 -11.80 8.49 7.46
N ASP A 171 -12.70 8.54 6.49
CA ASP A 171 -14.09 8.12 6.67
C ASP A 171 -14.18 6.64 6.98
N GLU A 172 -13.51 5.78 6.20
CA GLU A 172 -13.51 4.33 6.41
C GLU A 172 -12.85 3.97 7.74
N LEU A 173 -11.70 4.55 8.07
CA LEU A 173 -11.07 4.34 9.38
C LEU A 173 -12.01 4.69 10.54
N LYS A 174 -12.78 5.78 10.41
CA LYS A 174 -13.73 6.20 11.44
C LYS A 174 -14.86 5.18 11.62
N LYS A 175 -15.37 4.62 10.53
CA LYS A 175 -16.37 3.55 10.56
C LYS A 175 -15.82 2.30 11.24
N LEU A 176 -14.61 1.86 10.85
CA LEU A 176 -13.94 0.68 11.43
C LEU A 176 -13.72 0.83 12.93
N VAL A 177 -13.20 1.97 13.38
CA VAL A 177 -13.00 2.24 14.81
C VAL A 177 -14.34 2.22 15.56
N ASN A 178 -15.37 2.87 15.02
CA ASN A 178 -16.69 2.89 15.66
C ASN A 178 -17.27 1.46 15.77
N ALA A 179 -17.19 0.67 14.71
CA ALA A 179 -17.64 -0.72 14.70
C ALA A 179 -16.88 -1.57 15.74
N ALA A 180 -15.57 -1.39 15.86
CA ALA A 180 -14.75 -2.10 16.83
C ALA A 180 -15.15 -1.79 18.29
N TRP A 181 -15.41 -0.52 18.61
CA TRP A 181 -15.89 -0.11 19.94
C TRP A 181 -17.32 -0.59 20.24
N GLN A 182 -18.20 -0.56 19.24
CA GLN A 182 -19.55 -1.12 19.35
C GLN A 182 -19.51 -2.62 19.64
N ARG A 183 -18.62 -3.37 18.97
CA ARG A 183 -18.44 -4.82 19.16
C ARG A 183 -18.09 -5.19 20.60
N VAL A 184 -17.30 -4.36 21.30
CA VAL A 184 -16.95 -4.59 22.72
C VAL A 184 -17.92 -3.94 23.70
N ASN A 185 -18.97 -3.28 23.21
CA ASN A 185 -19.96 -2.54 24.00
C ASN A 185 -19.33 -1.58 25.03
N ARG A 186 -18.29 -0.86 24.61
CA ARG A 186 -17.59 0.14 25.43
C ARG A 186 -17.43 1.45 24.66
N MET A 187 -17.31 2.55 25.40
CA MET A 187 -16.88 3.83 24.84
C MET A 187 -15.42 4.10 25.21
N PRO A 188 -14.62 4.70 24.32
CA PRO A 188 -13.25 5.09 24.63
C PRO A 188 -13.23 6.16 25.73
N ALA A 189 -12.35 5.99 26.73
CA ALA A 189 -12.21 6.94 27.85
C ALA A 189 -11.51 8.27 27.45
N GLY A 190 -10.94 8.34 26.26
CA GLY A 190 -10.22 9.51 25.72
C GLY A 190 -9.58 9.19 24.37
N VAL A 191 -9.10 10.21 23.67
CA VAL A 191 -8.38 10.05 22.39
C VAL A 191 -7.03 9.38 22.65
N GLY A 192 -6.73 8.27 21.97
CA GLY A 192 -5.44 7.59 22.03
C GLY A 192 -5.14 6.81 23.32
N ALA A 193 -5.96 6.94 24.37
CA ALA A 193 -5.71 6.32 25.67
C ALA A 193 -6.00 4.82 25.72
N GLU A 194 -6.96 4.36 24.91
CA GLU A 194 -7.34 2.95 24.79
C GLU A 194 -7.50 2.60 23.31
N HIS A 195 -7.26 1.33 22.98
CA HIS A 195 -7.60 0.78 21.68
C HIS A 195 -8.32 -0.56 21.85
N VAL A 196 -9.05 -0.93 20.81
CA VAL A 196 -9.62 -2.27 20.63
C VAL A 196 -9.18 -2.76 19.25
N PRO A 197 -8.94 -4.05 19.04
CA PRO A 197 -8.64 -4.56 17.70
C PRO A 197 -9.71 -4.09 16.71
N LEU A 198 -9.31 -3.64 15.52
CA LEU A 198 -10.26 -3.18 14.49
C LEU A 198 -11.06 -4.37 13.95
N PHE A 199 -10.38 -5.50 13.80
CA PHE A 199 -10.94 -6.74 13.26
C PHE A 199 -10.92 -7.87 14.29
N CYS A 200 -11.67 -8.95 14.06
CA CYS A 200 -11.52 -10.23 14.76
C CYS A 200 -10.28 -10.99 14.28
N ASN A 201 -10.00 -10.90 12.99
CA ASN A 201 -8.88 -11.55 12.32
C ASN A 201 -7.56 -10.85 12.67
N GLN A 202 -6.60 -11.60 13.23
CA GLN A 202 -5.30 -11.06 13.63
C GLN A 202 -4.48 -10.59 12.43
N GLU A 203 -4.42 -11.38 11.35
CA GLU A 203 -3.67 -11.02 10.14
C GLU A 203 -4.23 -9.74 9.50
N ALA A 204 -5.56 -9.56 9.50
CA ALA A 204 -6.19 -8.32 9.04
C ALA A 204 -5.78 -7.11 9.90
N ASN A 205 -5.67 -7.29 11.23
CA ASN A 205 -5.15 -6.23 12.11
C ASN A 205 -3.67 -5.93 11.83
N GLU A 206 -2.84 -6.91 11.46
CA GLU A 206 -1.44 -6.69 11.08
C GLU A 206 -1.31 -5.89 9.78
N VAL A 207 -2.12 -6.20 8.76
CA VAL A 207 -2.20 -5.42 7.52
C VAL A 207 -2.69 -3.99 7.80
N MET A 208 -3.68 -3.85 8.68
CA MET A 208 -4.21 -2.53 9.06
C MET A 208 -3.22 -1.72 9.91
N SER A 209 -2.44 -2.36 10.77
CA SER A 209 -1.32 -1.74 11.51
C SER A 209 -0.34 -1.09 10.54
N LEU A 210 0.04 -1.79 9.46
CA LEU A 210 0.88 -1.25 8.41
C LEU A 210 0.22 -0.05 7.70
N ALA A 211 -1.06 -0.14 7.36
CA ALA A 211 -1.77 0.97 6.72
C ALA A 211 -1.79 2.23 7.62
N LEU A 212 -2.01 2.06 8.92
CA LEU A 212 -1.99 3.14 9.91
C LEU A 212 -0.59 3.72 10.12
N LEU A 213 0.45 2.88 10.16
CA LEU A 213 1.85 3.32 10.22
C LEU A 213 2.16 4.30 9.08
N LYS A 214 1.82 3.92 7.85
CA LYS A 214 2.01 4.78 6.67
C LYS A 214 1.16 6.03 6.74
N ALA A 215 -0.11 5.91 7.12
CA ALA A 215 -1.04 7.03 7.19
C ALA A 215 -0.60 8.08 8.24
N CYS A 216 -0.06 7.64 9.39
CA CYS A 216 0.52 8.51 10.40
C CYS A 216 1.76 9.22 9.87
N ALA A 217 2.69 8.49 9.24
CA ALA A 217 3.92 9.06 8.68
C ALA A 217 3.64 10.08 7.57
N LEU A 218 2.63 9.83 6.74
CA LEU A 218 2.15 10.75 5.69
C LEU A 218 1.29 11.90 6.21
N LYS A 219 1.03 11.96 7.53
CA LYS A 219 0.12 12.93 8.18
C LYS A 219 -1.31 12.89 7.63
N VAL A 220 -1.73 11.76 7.07
CA VAL A 220 -3.12 11.48 6.68
C VAL A 220 -3.97 11.40 7.94
N VAL A 221 -3.47 10.80 9.01
CA VAL A 221 -4.11 10.75 10.32
C VAL A 221 -3.15 11.18 11.43
N LEU A 222 -3.70 11.53 12.60
CA LEU A 222 -2.90 11.97 13.75
C LEU A 222 -2.33 10.75 14.48
N ALA A 223 -1.00 10.71 14.66
CA ALA A 223 -0.31 9.63 15.33
C ALA A 223 -0.83 9.44 16.77
N GLU A 224 -1.03 10.54 17.50
CA GLU A 224 -1.49 10.54 18.90
C GLU A 224 -2.86 9.87 19.09
N LYS A 225 -3.64 9.72 18.01
CA LYS A 225 -4.95 9.07 18.04
C LYS A 225 -4.90 7.59 17.67
N TYR A 226 -3.97 7.19 16.81
CA TYR A 226 -4.00 5.88 16.15
C TYR A 226 -2.75 5.03 16.38
N GLU A 227 -1.70 5.54 17.03
CA GLU A 227 -0.48 4.78 17.33
C GLU A 227 -0.74 3.49 18.12
N ALA A 228 -1.76 3.50 19.00
CA ALA A 228 -2.13 2.33 19.78
C ALA A 228 -2.66 1.15 18.95
N TYR A 229 -3.04 1.39 17.68
CA TYR A 229 -3.45 0.35 16.73
C TYR A 229 -2.29 -0.17 15.89
N ILE A 230 -1.08 0.36 16.09
CA ILE A 230 0.13 -0.04 15.37
C ILE A 230 0.90 -1.03 16.26
N ALA A 231 1.06 -2.26 15.76
CA ALA A 231 1.79 -3.36 16.38
C ALA A 231 3.12 -3.64 15.65
#